data_AF-A0AA37LQZ3-F1
#
_entry.id   AF-A0AA37LQZ3-F1
#
_cell.length_a   1.000
_cell.length_b   1.000
_cell.length_c   1.000
_cell.angle_alpha   90.00
_cell.angle_beta   90.00
_cell.angle_gamma   90.00
#
_symmetry.space_group_name_H-M   'P 1'
#
loop_
_entity.id
_entity.type
_entity.pdbx_description
1 polymer ?
#
loop_
_entity_poly.entity_id
_entity_poly.type
_entity_poly.pdbx_seq_one_letter_code
_entity_poly.pdbx_strand_id
1 'polypeptide(L)'
;MVFDDLSYNGSTFDWAADVDSLDEKVGSLIDATSPNLTSFKTNGGKLLVTQGWADPFNAATWPINHLVEVSRVTGGERQDWLSLFMIPAKQNSLEALVDWVEKGQIPDDLLGTAPADASGRTRKICRWPQTAKYIEGNPDESHSYICEDSNH
;
A
#
# COMPACT_ATOMS: atom_id res chain seq x y z
N MET A 1 26.44 6.57 7.65
CA MET A 1 25.36 5.95 8.43
C MET A 1 25.66 4.48 8.69
N VAL A 2 25.89 3.64 7.67
CA VAL A 2 26.30 2.23 7.91
C VAL A 2 27.82 2.10 8.10
N PHE A 3 28.58 2.71 7.19
CA PHE A 3 30.06 2.62 7.16
C PHE A 3 30.76 3.91 7.58
N ASP A 4 29.99 4.97 7.88
CA ASP A 4 30.47 6.30 8.25
C ASP A 4 31.60 6.87 7.38
N ASP A 5 31.56 6.49 6.11
CA ASP A 5 32.48 6.91 5.06
C ASP A 5 31.69 7.53 3.90
N LEU A 6 31.90 8.82 3.66
CA LEU A 6 31.26 9.56 2.58
C LEU A 6 31.87 9.26 1.19
N SER A 7 33.01 8.57 1.16
CA SER A 7 33.67 8.11 -0.07
C SER A 7 33.34 6.65 -0.43
N TYR A 8 32.49 5.99 0.37
CA TYR A 8 32.10 4.60 0.17
C TYR A 8 31.46 4.38 -1.20
N ASN A 9 31.91 3.34 -1.90
CA ASN A 9 31.38 2.95 -3.22
C ASN A 9 30.29 1.90 -3.05
N GLY A 10 29.03 2.26 -3.27
CA GLY A 10 27.90 1.32 -3.17
C GLY A 10 28.00 0.08 -4.06
N SER A 11 28.81 0.11 -5.13
CA SER A 11 29.02 -1.04 -6.02
C SER A 11 29.86 -2.15 -5.40
N THR A 12 30.51 -1.91 -4.26
CA THR A 12 31.32 -2.91 -3.54
C THR A 12 30.58 -3.54 -2.37
N PHE A 13 29.28 -3.30 -2.24
CA PHE A 13 28.45 -3.87 -1.17
C PHE A 13 28.38 -5.40 -1.31
N ASP A 14 28.71 -6.11 -0.23
CA ASP A 14 28.62 -7.56 -0.15
C ASP A 14 27.34 -7.97 0.56
N TRP A 15 26.38 -8.47 -0.20
CA TRP A 15 25.09 -8.93 0.32
C TRP A 15 25.18 -10.05 1.35
N ALA A 16 26.27 -10.82 1.41
CA ALA A 16 26.44 -11.90 2.37
C ALA A 16 27.06 -11.44 3.70
N ALA A 17 27.76 -10.31 3.72
CA ALA A 17 28.52 -9.84 4.88
C ALA A 17 28.02 -8.50 5.44
N ASP A 18 27.48 -7.63 4.58
CA ASP A 18 27.16 -6.25 4.94
C ASP A 18 25.70 -6.05 5.36
N VAL A 19 24.81 -7.01 5.07
CA VAL A 19 23.37 -6.93 5.44
C VAL A 19 23.18 -6.92 6.95
N ASP A 20 23.87 -7.80 7.68
CA ASP A 20 23.78 -7.81 9.15
C ASP A 20 24.25 -6.48 9.76
N SER A 21 25.32 -5.88 9.19
CA SER A 21 25.84 -4.58 9.61
C SER A 21 24.91 -3.42 9.28
N LEU A 22 24.19 -3.49 8.15
CA LEU A 22 23.14 -2.56 7.77
C LEU A 22 21.98 -2.63 8.77
N ASP A 23 21.44 -3.84 8.98
CA ASP A 23 20.28 -4.07 9.84
C ASP A 23 20.56 -3.65 11.30
N GLU A 24 21.74 -3.99 11.83
CA GLU A 24 22.12 -3.63 13.20
C GLU A 24 22.26 -2.12 13.38
N LYS A 25 22.94 -1.43 12.45
CA LYS A 25 23.31 -0.02 12.63
C LYS A 25 22.21 0.95 12.28
N VAL A 26 21.44 0.65 11.23
CA VAL A 26 20.46 1.60 10.70
C VAL A 26 19.04 1.05 10.65
N GLY A 27 18.84 -0.27 10.67
CA GLY A 27 17.51 -0.88 10.56
C GLY A 27 16.53 -0.30 11.58
N SER A 28 16.91 -0.24 12.86
CA SER A 28 16.06 0.37 13.90
C SER A 28 15.75 1.87 13.73
N LEU A 29 16.54 2.58 12.92
CA LEU A 29 16.40 4.02 12.67
C LEU A 29 15.56 4.33 11.43
N ILE A 30 15.56 3.44 10.43
CA ILE A 30 14.97 3.71 9.11
C ILE A 30 13.89 2.70 8.70
N ASP A 31 13.88 1.50 9.28
CA ASP A 31 12.92 0.47 8.91
C ASP A 31 11.55 0.75 9.53
N ALA A 32 10.59 1.08 8.68
CA ALA A 32 9.19 1.26 9.06
C ALA A 32 8.38 -0.04 8.84
N THR A 33 8.95 -1.20 9.21
CA THR A 33 8.39 -2.53 8.90
C THR A 33 7.67 -3.21 10.07
N SER A 34 7.60 -2.56 11.24
CA SER A 34 6.95 -3.14 12.43
C SER A 34 5.51 -3.60 12.13
N PRO A 35 5.17 -4.88 12.41
CA PRO A 35 3.80 -5.38 12.24
C PRO A 35 2.91 -5.04 13.44
N ASN A 36 3.47 -4.61 14.57
CA ASN A 36 2.68 -4.31 15.76
C ASN A 36 2.14 -2.88 15.75
N LEU A 37 0.96 -2.72 15.17
CA LEU A 37 0.22 -1.45 15.14
C LEU A 37 -0.90 -1.39 16.18
N THR A 38 -0.82 -2.20 17.26
CA THR A 38 -1.89 -2.32 18.26
C THR A 38 -2.26 -0.97 18.87
N SER A 39 -1.28 -0.17 19.29
CA SER A 39 -1.54 1.15 19.89
C SER A 39 -2.22 2.11 18.91
N PHE A 40 -1.87 2.06 17.62
CA PHE A 40 -2.51 2.86 16.58
C PHE A 40 -3.98 2.46 16.40
N LYS A 41 -4.24 1.14 16.30
CA LYS A 41 -5.58 0.56 16.26
C LYS A 41 -6.41 0.96 17.48
N THR A 42 -5.89 0.79 18.71
CA THR A 42 -6.63 1.07 19.95
C THR A 42 -6.95 2.55 20.14
N ASN A 43 -6.13 3.44 19.58
CA ASN A 43 -6.36 4.88 19.60
C ASN A 43 -7.31 5.36 18.47
N GLY A 44 -7.92 4.43 17.72
CA GLY A 44 -8.89 4.76 16.67
C GLY A 44 -8.26 5.23 15.35
N GLY A 45 -6.95 5.06 15.18
CA GLY A 45 -6.24 5.47 13.97
C GLY A 45 -6.74 4.75 12.71
N LYS A 46 -6.71 5.45 11.57
CA LYS A 46 -7.06 4.91 10.25
C LYS A 46 -5.83 4.94 9.35
N LEU A 47 -5.45 3.78 8.83
CA LEU A 47 -4.30 3.62 7.94
C LEU A 47 -4.80 3.20 6.56
N LEU A 48 -4.55 4.06 5.57
CA LEU A 48 -4.81 3.81 4.16
C LEU A 48 -3.46 3.69 3.45
N VAL A 49 -3.16 2.49 2.95
CA VAL A 49 -1.93 2.18 2.22
C VAL A 49 -2.24 2.05 0.73
N THR A 50 -1.39 2.63 -0.11
CA THR A 50 -1.48 2.48 -1.57
C THR A 50 -0.16 1.97 -2.12
N GLN A 51 -0.17 0.96 -2.98
CA GLN A 51 1.04 0.43 -3.62
C GLN A 51 0.82 0.17 -5.11
N GLY A 52 1.79 0.58 -5.94
CA GLY A 52 1.77 0.32 -7.37
C GLY A 52 2.14 -1.12 -7.71
N TRP A 53 1.38 -1.75 -8.62
CA TRP A 53 1.75 -3.08 -9.16
C TRP A 53 3.05 -3.06 -9.97
N ALA A 54 3.30 -1.96 -10.67
CA ALA A 54 4.45 -1.77 -11.56
C ALA A 54 5.46 -0.78 -10.97
N ASP A 55 5.56 -0.68 -9.65
CA ASP A 55 6.60 0.12 -8.98
C ASP A 55 7.98 -0.51 -9.26
N PRO A 56 8.92 0.21 -9.92
CA PRO A 56 10.23 -0.33 -10.26
C PRO A 56 11.21 -0.32 -9.07
N PHE A 57 10.88 0.35 -7.96
CA PHE A 57 11.76 0.53 -6.81
C PHE A 57 11.37 -0.35 -5.63
N ASN A 58 10.06 -0.53 -5.39
CA ASN A 58 9.56 -1.35 -4.28
C ASN A 58 8.80 -2.56 -4.79
N ALA A 59 9.07 -3.75 -4.23
CA ALA A 59 8.29 -4.93 -4.60
C ALA A 59 6.83 -4.78 -4.14
N ALA A 60 5.90 -4.92 -5.08
CA ALA A 60 4.47 -4.80 -4.83
C ALA A 60 3.94 -5.81 -3.78
N THR A 61 4.67 -6.89 -3.55
CA THR A 61 4.33 -7.93 -2.55
C THR A 61 4.60 -7.50 -1.11
N TRP A 62 5.50 -6.54 -0.87
CA TRP A 62 5.86 -6.13 0.50
C TRP A 62 4.67 -5.60 1.30
N PRO A 63 3.86 -4.63 0.79
CA PRO A 63 2.70 -4.15 1.53
C PRO A 63 1.62 -5.22 1.72
N ILE A 64 1.52 -6.20 0.82
CA ILE A 64 0.60 -7.34 0.97
C ILE A 64 1.05 -8.23 2.13
N ASN A 65 2.33 -8.58 2.20
CA ASN A 65 2.89 -9.37 3.29
C ASN A 65 2.76 -8.64 4.64
N HIS A 66 3.10 -7.35 4.67
CA HIS A 66 2.97 -6.53 5.87
C HIS A 66 1.52 -6.44 6.36
N LEU A 67 0.56 -6.28 5.45
CA LEU A 67 -0.87 -6.31 5.78
C LEU A 67 -1.29 -7.62 6.47
N VAL A 68 -0.79 -8.77 5.96
CA VAL A 68 -1.06 -10.09 6.54
C VAL A 68 -0.44 -10.21 7.94
N GLU A 69 0.81 -9.79 8.10
CA GLU A 69 1.51 -9.81 9.39
C GLU A 69 0.86 -8.91 10.43
N VAL A 70 0.52 -7.68 10.06
CA VAL A 70 -0.20 -6.73 10.92
C VAL A 70 -1.54 -7.31 11.34
N SER A 71 -2.31 -7.87 10.41
CA SER A 71 -3.59 -8.52 10.72
C SER A 71 -3.38 -9.65 11.73
N ARG A 72 -2.38 -10.51 11.52
CA ARG A 72 -2.07 -11.62 12.43
C ARG A 72 -1.72 -11.14 13.84
N VAL A 73 -0.92 -10.08 13.97
CA VAL A 73 -0.45 -9.55 15.27
C VAL A 73 -1.55 -8.77 16.01
N THR A 74 -2.48 -8.15 15.29
CA THR A 74 -3.50 -7.23 15.86
C THR A 74 -4.90 -7.85 16.00
N GLY A 75 -5.03 -9.16 15.87
CA GLY A 75 -6.28 -9.90 16.11
C GLY A 75 -7.16 -10.16 14.88
N GLY A 76 -6.58 -10.13 13.68
CA GLY A 76 -7.21 -10.57 12.42
C GLY A 76 -8.10 -9.52 11.75
N GLU A 77 -9.02 -8.92 12.51
CA GLU A 77 -9.95 -7.90 12.00
C GLU A 77 -9.23 -6.56 11.77
N ARG A 78 -9.33 -6.08 10.52
CA ARG A 78 -8.59 -4.90 10.04
C ARG A 78 -9.42 -3.91 9.23
N GLN A 79 -10.58 -4.32 8.74
CA GLN A 79 -11.35 -3.64 7.71
C GLN A 79 -11.83 -2.25 8.17
N ASP A 80 -11.95 -2.04 9.48
CA ASP A 80 -12.38 -0.81 10.13
C ASP A 80 -11.25 0.19 10.41
N TRP A 81 -9.97 -0.20 10.27
CA TRP A 81 -8.83 0.68 10.60
C TRP A 81 -7.62 0.59 9.64
N LEU A 82 -7.53 -0.44 8.79
CA LEU A 82 -6.41 -0.68 7.89
C LEU A 82 -6.86 -1.22 6.52
N SER A 83 -6.64 -0.41 5.50
CA SER A 83 -6.98 -0.73 4.11
C SER A 83 -5.77 -0.58 3.19
N LEU A 84 -5.53 -1.59 2.35
CA LEU A 84 -4.54 -1.57 1.28
C LEU A 84 -5.25 -1.48 -0.07
N PHE A 85 -4.77 -0.60 -0.95
CA PHE A 85 -5.22 -0.46 -2.32
C PHE A 85 -4.04 -0.68 -3.27
N MET A 86 -4.15 -1.69 -4.13
CA MET A 86 -3.15 -1.96 -5.16
C MET A 86 -3.51 -1.21 -6.43
N ILE A 87 -2.65 -0.29 -6.87
CA ILE A 87 -2.99 0.71 -7.89
C ILE A 87 -2.23 0.48 -9.20
N PRO A 88 -2.89 0.68 -10.36
CA PRO A 88 -2.20 0.78 -11.65
C PRO A 88 -1.90 2.23 -12.07
N ALA A 89 -2.41 3.23 -11.35
CA ALA A 89 -2.38 4.65 -11.74
C ALA A 89 -2.42 5.58 -10.52
N LYS A 90 -2.27 6.90 -10.75
CA LYS A 90 -2.52 7.93 -9.73
C LYS A 90 -3.95 7.85 -9.21
N GLN A 91 -4.11 8.18 -7.94
CA GLN A 91 -5.36 8.00 -7.18
C GLN A 91 -5.60 9.19 -6.25
N ASN A 92 -6.86 9.45 -5.92
CA ASN A 92 -7.23 10.40 -4.88
C ASN A 92 -7.49 9.65 -3.56
N SER A 93 -6.42 9.34 -2.83
CA SER A 93 -6.52 8.68 -1.52
C SER A 93 -6.75 9.64 -0.36
N LEU A 94 -6.42 10.93 -0.52
CA LEU A 94 -6.53 11.92 0.55
C LEU A 94 -8.00 12.17 0.92
N GLU A 95 -8.86 12.38 -0.06
CA GLU A 95 -10.29 12.59 0.17
C GLU A 95 -10.94 11.39 0.85
N ALA A 96 -10.62 10.17 0.39
CA ALA A 96 -11.11 8.94 1.01
C ALA A 96 -10.64 8.78 2.47
N LEU A 97 -9.39 9.18 2.78
CA LEU A 97 -8.88 9.15 4.15
C LEU A 97 -9.58 10.17 5.05
N VAL A 98 -9.83 11.39 4.54
CA VAL A 98 -10.58 12.41 5.27
C VAL A 98 -11.99 11.92 5.60
N ASP A 99 -12.71 11.37 4.62
CA ASP A 99 -14.05 10.83 4.83
C ASP A 99 -14.07 9.65 5.80
N TRP A 100 -13.01 8.82 5.79
CA TRP A 100 -12.90 7.74 6.76
C TRP A 100 -12.69 8.26 8.19
N VAL A 101 -11.80 9.22 8.38
CA VAL A 101 -11.48 9.79 9.70
C VAL A 101 -12.64 10.62 10.25
N GLU A 102 -13.23 11.48 9.42
CA GLU A 102 -14.22 12.47 9.86
C GLU A 102 -15.65 11.96 9.83
N LYS A 103 -15.99 11.07 8.88
CA LYS A 103 -17.36 10.59 8.66
C LYS A 103 -17.54 9.10 8.96
N GLY A 104 -16.47 8.38 9.29
CA GLY A 104 -16.51 6.94 9.52
C GLY A 104 -16.77 6.12 8.26
N GLN A 105 -16.61 6.71 7.07
CA GLN A 105 -16.87 6.04 5.79
C GLN A 105 -15.64 5.21 5.39
N ILE A 106 -15.73 3.89 5.58
CA ILE A 106 -14.66 2.97 5.18
C ILE A 106 -14.62 2.95 3.64
N PRO A 107 -13.47 3.21 3.01
CA PRO A 107 -13.38 3.15 1.56
C PRO A 107 -13.36 1.69 1.08
N ASP A 108 -14.37 1.31 0.29
CA ASP A 108 -14.39 0.03 -0.42
C ASP A 108 -13.68 0.12 -1.78
N ASP A 109 -13.66 1.31 -2.37
CA ASP A 109 -12.89 1.61 -3.58
C ASP A 109 -12.33 3.03 -3.58
N LEU A 110 -11.33 3.26 -4.44
CA LEU A 110 -10.78 4.58 -4.74
C LEU A 110 -10.96 4.88 -6.23
N LEU A 111 -11.15 6.16 -6.54
CA LEU A 111 -11.15 6.64 -7.91
C LEU A 111 -9.70 6.86 -8.39
N GLY A 112 -9.31 6.08 -9.39
CA GLY A 112 -8.10 6.32 -10.18
C GLY A 112 -8.36 7.35 -11.27
N THR A 113 -7.57 8.42 -11.28
CA THR A 113 -7.65 9.51 -12.24
C THR A 113 -6.27 9.77 -12.86
N ALA A 114 -6.22 10.44 -14.01
CA ALA A 114 -4.97 10.79 -14.70
C ALA A 114 -4.10 9.57 -15.08
N PRO A 115 -4.57 8.73 -16.01
CA PRO A 115 -3.76 7.64 -16.57
C PRO A 115 -2.52 8.22 -17.26
N ALA A 116 -1.43 7.44 -17.29
CA ALA A 116 -0.14 7.90 -17.83
C ALA A 116 -0.20 8.29 -19.32
N ASP A 117 -1.18 7.77 -20.06
CA ASP A 117 -1.43 8.06 -21.47
C ASP A 117 -2.26 9.35 -21.71
N ALA A 118 -2.59 10.09 -20.64
CA ALA A 118 -3.41 11.30 -20.68
C ALA A 118 -4.79 11.13 -21.35
N SER A 119 -5.28 9.89 -21.47
CA SER A 119 -6.54 9.55 -22.15
C SER A 119 -7.80 10.06 -21.43
N GLY A 120 -7.67 10.59 -20.20
CA GLY A 120 -8.81 10.99 -19.36
C GLY A 120 -9.61 9.81 -18.79
N ARG A 121 -9.20 8.57 -19.07
CA ARG A 121 -9.86 7.36 -18.55
C ARG A 121 -9.83 7.33 -17.03
N THR A 122 -10.90 6.85 -16.42
CA THR A 122 -10.97 6.62 -14.97
C THR A 122 -10.95 5.13 -14.64
N ARG A 123 -10.50 4.79 -13.43
CA ARG A 123 -10.42 3.40 -12.97
C ARG A 123 -11.03 3.27 -11.58
N LYS A 124 -11.77 2.18 -11.38
CA LYS A 124 -12.13 1.72 -10.03
C LYS A 124 -10.94 0.97 -9.45
N ILE A 125 -10.46 1.42 -8.31
CA ILE A 125 -9.36 0.78 -7.57
C ILE A 125 -9.98 0.12 -6.35
N CYS A 126 -9.98 -1.20 -6.33
CA CYS A 126 -10.61 -1.96 -5.26
C CYS A 126 -9.67 -2.17 -4.07
N ARG A 127 -10.28 -2.26 -2.88
CA ARG A 127 -9.56 -2.62 -1.66
C ARG A 127 -9.05 -4.06 -1.77
N TRP A 128 -7.76 -4.28 -1.50
CA TRP A 128 -7.15 -5.61 -1.54
C TRP A 128 -7.84 -6.58 -0.56
N PRO A 129 -8.19 -7.82 -0.97
CA PRO A 129 -7.75 -8.53 -2.19
C PRO A 129 -8.70 -8.45 -3.40
N GLN A 130 -9.67 -7.55 -3.39
CA GLN A 130 -10.63 -7.42 -4.48
C GLN A 130 -10.00 -6.81 -5.73
N THR A 131 -10.56 -7.14 -6.88
CA THR A 131 -10.19 -6.56 -8.18
C THR A 131 -11.41 -5.95 -8.86
N ALA A 132 -11.15 -4.99 -9.76
CA ALA A 132 -12.19 -4.33 -10.52
C ALA A 132 -12.66 -5.23 -11.67
N LYS A 133 -13.92 -5.64 -11.65
CA LYS A 133 -14.57 -6.45 -12.69
C LYS A 133 -15.52 -5.60 -13.51
N TYR A 134 -15.34 -5.60 -14.83
CA TYR A 134 -16.23 -4.91 -15.75
C TYR A 134 -17.64 -5.53 -15.69
N ILE A 135 -18.66 -4.68 -15.66
CA ILE A 135 -20.06 -5.10 -15.69
C ILE A 135 -20.73 -4.69 -17.00
N GLU A 136 -20.81 -3.39 -17.28
CA GLU A 136 -21.48 -2.80 -18.44
C GLU A 136 -21.07 -1.33 -18.63
N GLY A 137 -21.45 -0.72 -19.75
CA GLY A 137 -21.18 0.70 -20.02
C GLY A 137 -19.81 0.96 -20.65
N ASN A 138 -19.34 2.21 -20.59
CA ASN A 138 -18.09 2.65 -21.20
C ASN A 138 -16.88 2.09 -20.42
N PRO A 139 -16.00 1.26 -21.02
CA PRO A 139 -14.81 0.72 -20.34
C PRO A 139 -13.79 1.77 -19.85
N ASP A 140 -13.97 3.03 -20.28
CA ASP A 140 -13.11 4.14 -19.88
C ASP A 140 -13.59 4.85 -18.61
N GLU A 141 -14.75 4.43 -18.07
CA GLU A 141 -15.39 5.00 -16.88
C GLU A 141 -15.35 4.04 -15.69
N SER A 142 -14.96 4.53 -14.52
CA SER A 142 -14.81 3.74 -13.30
C SER A 142 -16.10 3.08 -12.82
N HIS A 143 -17.27 3.68 -13.09
CA HIS A 143 -18.57 3.13 -12.70
C HIS A 143 -19.00 1.91 -13.52
N SER A 144 -18.31 1.64 -14.64
CA SER A 144 -18.53 0.45 -15.48
C SER A 144 -17.97 -0.83 -14.84
N TYR A 145 -17.46 -0.74 -13.61
CA TYR A 145 -16.79 -1.80 -12.88
C TYR A 145 -17.35 -1.92 -11.46
N ILE A 146 -17.30 -3.13 -10.90
CA ILE A 146 -17.56 -3.42 -9.49
C ILE A 146 -16.32 -4.05 -8.85
N CYS A 147 -16.19 -3.94 -7.53
CA CYS A 147 -15.18 -4.70 -6.79
C CYS A 147 -15.70 -6.10 -6.50
N GLU A 148 -14.93 -7.10 -6.92
CA GLU A 148 -15.23 -8.51 -6.68
C GLU A 148 -13.99 -9.20 -6.11
N ASP A 149 -14.21 -10.22 -5.27
CA ASP A 149 -13.11 -11.03 -4.77
C ASP A 149 -12.38 -11.71 -5.94
N SER A 150 -11.06 -11.60 -5.94
CA SER A 150 -10.22 -12.25 -6.93
C SER A 150 -10.27 -13.75 -6.66
N ASN A 151 -10.99 -14.52 -7.47
CA ASN A 151 -10.90 -16.00 -7.46
C ASN A 151 -9.48 -16.38 -7.89
N HIS A 152 -8.58 -16.57 -6.93
CA HIS A 152 -7.28 -17.21 -7.11
C HIS A 152 -7.35 -18.66 -6.66
#